data_AF-A0A5J9UPE2-F1
#
_entry.id   AF-A0A5J9UPE2-F1
#
_cell.length_a   1.000
_cell.length_b   1.000
_cell.length_c   1.000
_cell.angle_alpha   90.00
_cell.angle_beta   90.00
_cell.angle_gamma   90.00
#
_symmetry.space_group_name_H-M   'P 1'
#
loop_
_entity.id
_entity.type
_entity.pdbx_description
1 polymer ?
#
loop_
_entity_poly.entity_id
_entity_poly.type
_entity_poly.pdbx_seq_one_letter_code
_entity_poly.pdbx_strand_id
1 'polypeptide(L)'
;MDCFFPFLQTTARSEGFNAVLKWYVNPNNSLLTFVEQYMRIQQSILSRQNEFEFNTIVGEPSFLMGHPMERQMMGTYTRRLFNVFQVELKHKSSYFVHEMGTPNVFDIVPYTACPEPLYHSRTFRVRANPSDEEYECTYYKFARDGVLCCHILRVFDKLAVRLVPTSL
;
A
#
# COMPACT_ATOMS: atom_id res chain seq x y z
N MET A 1 7.06 -32.42 -6.13
CA MET A 1 6.76 -30.99 -6.00
C MET A 1 5.78 -30.86 -4.87
N ASP A 2 6.26 -30.50 -3.69
CA ASP A 2 5.41 -30.42 -2.48
C ASP A 2 4.65 -29.10 -2.52
N CYS A 3 3.34 -29.18 -2.68
CA CYS A 3 2.46 -28.02 -2.66
C CYS A 3 2.24 -27.59 -1.21
N PHE A 4 2.68 -26.37 -0.87
CA PHE A 4 2.53 -25.80 0.46
C PHE A 4 1.16 -25.13 0.60
N PHE A 5 0.31 -25.65 1.51
CA PHE A 5 -1.03 -25.13 1.78
C PHE A 5 -1.15 -24.67 3.25
N PRO A 6 -0.72 -23.43 3.57
CA PRO A 6 -0.56 -22.97 4.96
C PRO A 6 -1.85 -22.84 5.79
N PHE A 7 -3.03 -23.00 5.19
CA PHE A 7 -4.31 -22.65 5.85
C PHE A 7 -5.34 -23.80 5.83
N LEU A 8 -4.91 -25.05 5.91
CA LEU A 8 -5.84 -26.17 5.73
C LEU A 8 -6.83 -26.43 6.87
N GLN A 9 -6.73 -25.77 8.03
CA GLN A 9 -7.79 -25.77 9.05
C GLN A 9 -7.42 -24.81 10.19
N THR A 10 -8.27 -23.83 10.52
CA THR A 10 -8.10 -23.05 11.76
C THR A 10 -9.43 -22.52 12.32
N THR A 11 -9.44 -22.32 13.63
CA THR A 11 -10.59 -21.92 14.46
C THR A 11 -10.82 -20.39 14.44
N ALA A 12 -12.06 -19.99 14.74
CA ALA A 12 -12.62 -18.63 14.57
C ALA A 12 -11.77 -17.46 15.10
N ARG A 13 -10.85 -17.68 16.04
CA ARG A 13 -9.98 -16.65 16.64
C ARG A 13 -8.89 -16.13 15.70
N SER A 14 -8.54 -16.89 14.66
CA SER A 14 -7.44 -16.56 13.74
C SER A 14 -7.90 -16.05 12.37
N GLU A 15 -9.21 -15.95 12.12
CA GLU A 15 -9.77 -15.62 10.81
C GLU A 15 -9.35 -14.23 10.30
N GLY A 16 -9.31 -13.21 11.16
CA GLY A 16 -8.88 -11.87 10.75
C GLY A 16 -7.40 -11.83 10.33
N PHE A 17 -6.53 -12.50 11.08
CA PHE A 17 -5.10 -12.57 10.77
C PHE A 17 -4.82 -13.49 9.56
N ASN A 18 -5.55 -14.60 9.45
CA ASN A 18 -5.46 -15.51 8.31
C ASN A 18 -6.05 -14.90 7.03
N ALA A 19 -7.07 -14.05 7.12
CA ALA A 19 -7.57 -13.29 5.98
C ALA A 19 -6.46 -12.39 5.45
N VAL A 20 -5.81 -11.63 6.34
CA VAL A 20 -4.64 -10.80 6.01
C VAL A 20 -3.58 -11.66 5.31
N LEU A 21 -3.18 -12.81 5.88
CA LEU A 21 -2.16 -13.68 5.30
C LEU A 21 -2.54 -14.31 3.96
N LYS A 22 -3.82 -14.68 3.74
CA LYS A 22 -4.31 -15.24 2.47
C LYS A 22 -4.07 -14.30 1.27
N TRP A 23 -4.06 -12.98 1.48
CA TRP A 23 -3.76 -12.00 0.43
C TRP A 23 -2.27 -11.89 0.06
N TYR A 24 -1.37 -12.37 0.92
CA TYR A 24 0.09 -12.34 0.69
C TYR A 24 0.67 -13.67 0.20
N VAL A 25 -0.11 -14.75 0.25
CA VAL A 25 0.31 -16.09 -0.16
C VAL A 25 -0.05 -16.30 -1.62
N ASN A 26 0.96 -16.23 -2.50
CA ASN A 26 0.86 -16.79 -3.84
C ASN A 26 1.07 -18.32 -3.74
N PRO A 27 0.17 -19.16 -4.26
CA PRO A 27 0.33 -20.62 -4.24
C PRO A 27 1.60 -21.11 -4.97
N ASN A 28 2.26 -20.26 -5.75
CA ASN A 28 3.56 -20.55 -6.40
C ASN A 28 4.79 -20.22 -5.51
N ASN A 29 4.61 -19.69 -4.30
CA ASN A 29 5.72 -19.35 -3.41
C ASN A 29 6.16 -20.55 -2.56
N SER A 30 7.47 -20.70 -2.35
CA SER A 30 8.01 -21.68 -1.41
C SER A 30 7.72 -21.29 0.05
N LEU A 31 7.68 -22.27 0.95
CA LEU A 31 7.56 -22.06 2.41
C LEU A 31 8.62 -21.08 2.94
N LEU A 32 9.85 -21.15 2.42
CA LEU A 32 10.95 -20.27 2.79
C LEU A 32 10.62 -18.81 2.44
N THR A 33 10.16 -18.57 1.21
CA THR A 33 9.74 -17.24 0.74
C THR A 33 8.57 -16.70 1.57
N PHE A 34 7.64 -17.56 2.00
CA PHE A 34 6.54 -17.14 2.87
C PHE A 34 7.04 -16.68 4.25
N VAL A 35 7.92 -17.45 4.90
CA VAL A 35 8.48 -17.12 6.22
C VAL A 35 9.27 -15.82 6.16
N GLU A 36 10.06 -15.59 5.11
CA GLU A 36 10.80 -14.33 4.92
C GLU A 36 9.87 -13.12 4.78
N GLN A 37 8.80 -13.24 3.99
CA GLN A 37 7.81 -12.17 3.83
C GLN A 37 7.06 -11.92 5.14
N TYR A 38 6.67 -12.98 5.86
CA TYR A 38 6.00 -12.88 7.14
C TYR A 38 6.84 -12.16 8.20
N MET A 39 8.11 -12.57 8.36
CA MET A 39 9.03 -11.96 9.33
C MET A 39 9.25 -10.47 9.04
N ARG A 40 9.36 -10.09 7.76
CA ARG A 40 9.52 -8.69 7.37
C ARG A 40 8.25 -7.87 7.56
N ILE A 41 7.07 -8.46 7.33
CA ILE A 41 5.79 -7.83 7.67
C ILE A 41 5.74 -7.55 9.17
N GLN A 42 6.05 -8.54 10.01
CA GLN A 42 6.10 -8.38 11.47
C GLN A 42 7.10 -7.31 11.89
N GLN A 43 8.31 -7.33 11.32
CA GLN A 43 9.33 -6.33 11.61
C GLN A 43 8.91 -4.92 11.17
N SER A 44 8.28 -4.78 9.99
CA SER A 44 7.75 -3.50 9.53
C SER A 44 6.61 -2.96 10.40
N ILE A 45 5.77 -3.84 10.96
CA ILE A 45 4.69 -3.47 11.88
C ILE A 45 5.28 -2.99 13.21
N LEU A 46 6.26 -3.73 13.76
CA LEU A 46 6.92 -3.40 15.03
C LEU A 46 7.77 -2.12 14.93
N SER A 47 8.55 -1.96 13.85
CA SER A 47 9.32 -0.74 13.61
C SER A 47 8.42 0.47 13.43
N ARG A 48 7.29 0.32 12.71
CA ARG A 48 6.28 1.38 12.60
C ARG A 48 5.68 1.70 13.95
N GLN A 49 5.28 0.71 14.76
CA GLN A 49 4.73 0.96 16.10
C GLN A 49 5.68 1.79 16.97
N ASN A 50 6.97 1.47 16.99
CA ASN A 50 7.99 2.22 17.73
C ASN A 50 8.19 3.65 17.21
N GLU A 51 8.22 3.85 15.89
CA GLU A 51 8.35 5.18 15.26
C GLU A 51 7.08 6.03 15.45
N PHE A 52 5.91 5.39 15.46
CA PHE A 52 4.62 6.02 15.75
C PHE A 52 4.55 6.51 17.20
N GLU A 53 4.95 5.68 18.17
CA GLU A 53 4.98 6.06 19.59
C GLU A 53 5.93 7.26 19.83
N PHE A 54 7.09 7.29 19.18
CA PHE A 54 8.04 8.40 19.27
C PHE A 54 7.47 9.70 18.69
N ASN A 55 6.81 9.64 17.54
CA ASN A 55 6.23 10.81 16.86
C ASN A 55 4.86 11.26 17.41
N THR A 56 4.23 10.49 18.30
CA THR A 56 2.95 10.87 18.94
C THR A 56 3.09 11.85 20.09
N ILE A 57 4.28 12.03 20.67
CA ILE A 57 4.42 12.74 21.96
C ILE A 57 4.52 14.27 21.81
N VAL A 58 4.90 14.82 20.65
CA VAL A 58 5.16 16.28 20.53
C VAL A 58 4.72 16.83 19.17
N GLY A 59 3.64 17.62 19.12
CA GLY A 59 3.31 18.52 17.99
C GLY A 59 2.17 18.09 17.04
N GLU A 60 1.59 19.07 16.33
CA GLU A 60 0.68 18.87 15.19
C GLU A 60 1.41 18.16 14.03
N PRO A 61 0.73 17.31 13.25
CA PRO A 61 1.33 16.69 12.07
C PRO A 61 1.77 17.76 11.07
N SER A 62 3.06 17.80 10.70
CA SER A 62 3.56 18.71 9.68
C SER A 62 3.23 18.21 8.28
N PHE A 63 2.80 19.11 7.38
CA PHE A 63 2.65 18.78 5.97
C PHE A 63 4.03 18.59 5.34
N LEU A 64 4.35 17.35 4.92
CA LEU A 64 5.69 17.05 4.38
C LEU A 64 5.87 17.60 2.97
N MET A 65 4.79 17.72 2.19
CA MET A 65 4.85 18.11 0.77
C MET A 65 3.98 19.31 0.43
N GLY A 66 3.07 19.71 1.32
CA GLY A 66 2.06 20.72 1.01
C GLY A 66 1.09 20.26 -0.07
N HIS A 67 0.97 18.95 -0.30
CA HIS A 67 0.13 18.40 -1.35
C HIS A 67 -1.35 18.58 -0.98
N PRO A 68 -2.26 18.95 -1.91
CA PRO A 68 -3.68 19.13 -1.58
C PRO A 68 -4.31 17.91 -0.88
N MET A 69 -3.98 16.70 -1.34
CA MET A 69 -4.37 15.45 -0.67
C MET A 69 -3.86 15.33 0.77
N GLU A 70 -2.70 15.87 1.17
CA GLU A 70 -2.30 15.86 2.58
C GLU A 70 -3.28 16.68 3.44
N ARG A 71 -3.65 17.88 2.97
CA ARG A 71 -4.64 18.71 3.68
C ARG A 71 -5.99 18.02 3.80
N GLN A 72 -6.44 17.37 2.74
CA GLN A 72 -7.69 16.61 2.73
C GLN A 72 -7.64 15.41 3.69
N MET A 73 -6.57 14.62 3.60
CA MET A 73 -6.44 13.40 4.42
C MET A 73 -6.18 13.70 5.88
N MET A 74 -5.59 14.84 6.24
CA MET A 74 -5.46 15.26 7.64
C MET A 74 -6.83 15.41 8.34
N GLY A 75 -7.86 15.84 7.62
CA GLY A 75 -9.23 15.94 8.17
C GLY A 75 -10.00 14.62 8.20
N THR A 76 -9.51 13.59 7.50
CA THR A 76 -10.24 12.32 7.29
C THR A 76 -9.57 11.15 8.02
N TYR A 77 -8.24 11.08 7.98
CA TYR A 77 -7.45 10.02 8.58
C TYR A 77 -7.16 10.28 10.04
N THR A 78 -7.14 9.21 10.84
CA THR A 78 -6.50 9.27 12.17
C THR A 78 -5.04 9.65 11.99
N ARG A 79 -4.44 10.31 13.00
CA ARG A 79 -3.02 10.72 12.96
C ARG A 79 -2.08 9.57 12.55
N ARG A 80 -2.37 8.34 13.00
CA ARG A 80 -1.60 7.16 12.61
C ARG A 80 -1.69 6.89 11.11
N LEU A 81 -2.89 6.84 10.55
CA LEU A 81 -3.11 6.61 9.12
C LEU A 81 -2.56 7.76 8.28
N PHE A 82 -2.66 9.00 8.78
CA PHE A 82 -2.09 10.18 8.14
C PHE A 82 -0.58 10.07 7.95
N ASN A 83 0.20 9.71 8.98
CA ASN A 83 1.64 9.59 8.79
C ASN A 83 1.99 8.43 7.84
N VAL A 84 1.24 7.32 7.86
CA VAL A 84 1.41 6.25 6.85
C VAL A 84 1.18 6.81 5.46
N PHE A 85 0.09 7.55 5.27
CA PHE A 85 -0.24 8.18 4.00
C PHE A 85 0.86 9.13 3.50
N GLN A 86 1.46 9.93 4.38
CA GLN A 86 2.56 10.81 4.01
C GLN A 86 3.79 10.03 3.50
N VAL A 87 4.08 8.88 4.11
CA VAL A 87 5.12 7.97 3.60
C VAL A 87 4.74 7.43 2.21
N GLU A 88 3.50 6.99 2.00
CA GLU A 88 3.03 6.51 0.68
C GLU A 88 3.11 7.63 -0.38
N LEU A 89 2.68 8.83 -0.02
CA LEU A 89 2.69 10.00 -0.89
C LEU A 89 4.12 10.38 -1.28
N LYS A 90 5.09 10.23 -0.37
CA LYS A 90 6.52 10.41 -0.66
C LYS A 90 7.05 9.41 -1.67
N HIS A 91 6.70 8.14 -1.48
CA HIS A 91 7.26 7.05 -2.27
C HIS A 91 6.62 6.91 -3.66
N LYS A 92 5.55 7.65 -3.98
CA LYS A 92 4.95 7.61 -5.33
C LYS A 92 5.95 8.02 -6.42
N SER A 93 6.89 8.90 -6.09
CA SER A 93 7.94 9.37 -7.02
C SER A 93 8.97 8.29 -7.35
N SER A 94 9.06 7.22 -6.56
CA SER A 94 9.94 6.07 -6.83
C SER A 94 9.43 5.15 -7.94
N TYR A 95 8.26 5.45 -8.53
CA TYR A 95 7.63 4.63 -9.56
C TYR A 95 7.28 5.45 -10.80
N PHE A 96 7.15 4.79 -11.94
CA PHE A 96 6.61 5.34 -13.18
C PHE A 96 5.42 4.51 -13.67
N VAL A 97 4.62 5.13 -14.53
CA VAL A 97 3.43 4.51 -15.13
C VAL A 97 3.81 3.93 -16.49
N HIS A 98 3.47 2.67 -16.70
CA HIS A 98 3.52 1.98 -17.99
C HIS A 98 2.08 1.62 -18.41
N GLU A 99 1.68 2.05 -19.61
CA GLU A 99 0.35 1.80 -20.15
C GLU A 99 0.33 0.49 -20.92
N MET A 100 -0.58 -0.42 -20.55
CA MET A 100 -0.63 -1.79 -21.09
C MET A 100 -1.50 -1.93 -22.34
N GLY A 101 -1.86 -0.82 -23.00
CA GLY A 101 -2.78 -0.79 -24.15
C GLY A 101 -4.23 -1.12 -23.82
N THR A 102 -4.52 -1.55 -22.59
CA THR A 102 -5.86 -1.72 -22.05
C THR A 102 -6.31 -0.42 -21.39
N PRO A 103 -7.53 0.08 -21.69
CA PRO A 103 -7.99 1.36 -21.16
C PRO A 103 -8.08 1.30 -19.63
N ASN A 104 -7.60 2.36 -18.99
CA ASN A 104 -7.62 2.57 -17.54
C ASN A 104 -6.93 1.48 -16.68
N VAL A 105 -6.04 0.69 -17.28
CA VAL A 105 -5.20 -0.27 -16.55
C VAL A 105 -3.75 0.16 -16.69
N PHE A 106 -3.10 0.37 -15.53
CA PHE A 106 -1.76 0.93 -15.43
C PHE A 106 -0.84 -0.04 -14.70
N ASP A 107 0.32 -0.33 -15.30
CA ASP A 107 1.41 -1.01 -14.60
C ASP A 107 2.32 0.04 -13.97
N ILE A 108 2.54 -0.06 -12.67
CA ILE A 108 3.32 0.84 -11.83
C ILE A 108 4.66 0.18 -11.54
N VAL A 109 5.69 0.67 -12.20
CA VAL A 109 7.00 0.05 -12.26
C VAL A 109 7.99 0.89 -11.45
N PRO A 110 8.79 0.28 -10.55
CA PRO A 110 9.78 1.01 -9.77
C PRO A 110 10.93 1.50 -10.65
N TYR A 111 11.47 2.69 -10.35
CA TYR A 111 12.72 3.14 -10.95
C TYR A 111 13.88 2.31 -10.40
N THR A 112 14.66 1.68 -11.28
CA THR A 112 15.83 0.87 -10.89
C THR A 112 16.94 1.68 -10.23
N ALA A 113 17.01 2.98 -10.51
CA ALA A 113 17.99 3.90 -9.90
C ALA A 113 17.57 4.43 -8.52
N CYS A 114 16.31 4.21 -8.09
CA CYS A 114 15.89 4.60 -6.76
C CYS A 114 16.43 3.59 -5.74
N PRO A 115 17.17 4.04 -4.70
CA PRO A 115 17.58 3.16 -3.63
C PRO A 115 16.34 2.63 -2.91
N GLU A 116 16.17 1.30 -2.92
CA GLU A 116 15.14 0.52 -2.22
C GLU A 116 13.71 1.11 -2.29
N PRO A 117 12.94 0.84 -3.37
CA PRO A 117 11.52 1.19 -3.40
C PRO A 117 10.76 0.54 -2.23
N LEU A 118 9.77 1.27 -1.69
CA LEU A 118 8.96 0.86 -0.52
C LEU A 118 8.41 -0.57 -0.64
N TYR A 119 8.09 -1.00 -1.87
CA TYR A 119 7.53 -2.31 -2.18
C TYR A 119 8.44 -3.22 -3.02
N HIS A 120 9.76 -3.06 -2.92
CA HIS A 120 10.76 -3.77 -3.74
C HIS A 120 10.62 -3.48 -5.25
N SER A 121 11.47 -4.13 -6.04
CA SER A 121 11.52 -4.06 -7.50
C SER A 121 10.34 -4.78 -8.19
N ARG A 122 9.18 -4.87 -7.53
CA ARG A 122 7.98 -5.49 -8.08
C ARG A 122 7.13 -4.46 -8.84
N THR A 123 6.59 -4.86 -9.98
CA THR A 123 5.56 -4.10 -10.71
C THR A 123 4.19 -4.38 -10.11
N PHE A 124 3.42 -3.31 -9.90
CA PHE A 124 2.04 -3.37 -9.41
C PHE A 124 1.08 -2.96 -10.51
N ARG A 125 -0.17 -3.43 -10.44
CA ARG A 125 -1.21 -3.05 -11.40
C ARG A 125 -2.28 -2.25 -10.71
N VAL A 126 -2.69 -1.17 -11.33
CA VAL A 126 -3.78 -0.30 -10.86
C VAL A 126 -4.86 -0.27 -11.93
N ARG A 127 -6.08 -0.61 -11.54
CA ARG A 127 -7.29 -0.36 -12.32
C ARG A 127 -7.88 0.96 -11.83
N ALA A 128 -8.14 1.87 -12.75
CA ALA A 128 -8.82 3.11 -12.46
C ALA A 128 -10.17 3.12 -13.16
N ASN A 129 -11.20 3.60 -12.49
CA ASN A 129 -12.45 3.98 -13.11
C ASN A 129 -12.76 5.41 -12.69
N PRO A 130 -12.23 6.42 -13.41
CA PRO A 130 -12.38 7.82 -13.01
C PRO A 130 -13.84 8.29 -12.99
N SER A 131 -14.71 7.67 -13.81
CA SER A 131 -16.13 8.01 -13.87
C SER A 131 -16.87 7.60 -12.58
N ASP A 132 -16.51 6.44 -12.03
CA ASP A 132 -17.12 5.91 -10.80
C ASP A 132 -16.27 6.22 -9.56
N GLU A 133 -15.19 7.00 -9.72
CA GLU A 133 -14.24 7.35 -8.65
C GLU A 133 -13.56 6.12 -8.00
N GLU A 134 -13.53 4.97 -8.68
CA GLU A 134 -12.98 3.72 -8.13
C GLU A 134 -11.54 3.47 -8.55
N TYR A 135 -10.70 3.08 -7.59
CA TYR A 135 -9.29 2.79 -7.83
C TYR A 135 -8.83 1.57 -7.05
N GLU A 136 -8.39 0.55 -7.78
CA GLU A 136 -7.96 -0.72 -7.20
C GLU A 136 -6.51 -1.01 -7.57
N CYS A 137 -5.68 -1.32 -6.57
CA CYS A 137 -4.31 -1.76 -6.78
C CYS A 137 -4.18 -3.23 -6.40
N THR A 138 -3.38 -4.00 -7.15
CA THR A 138 -3.06 -5.40 -6.81
C THR A 138 -2.34 -5.58 -5.48
N TYR A 139 -1.87 -4.50 -4.85
CA TYR A 139 -1.35 -4.51 -3.49
C TYR A 139 -2.45 -4.43 -2.40
N TYR A 140 -3.67 -4.02 -2.77
CA TYR A 140 -4.88 -3.96 -1.93
C TYR A 140 -4.71 -3.21 -0.59
N LYS A 141 -3.75 -2.29 -0.49
CA LYS A 141 -3.48 -1.54 0.74
C LYS A 141 -4.69 -0.80 1.27
N PHE A 142 -5.48 -0.21 0.39
CA PHE A 142 -6.63 0.59 0.80
C PHE A 142 -7.70 -0.29 1.43
N ALA A 143 -8.11 -1.38 0.78
CA ALA A 143 -9.06 -2.35 1.33
C ALA A 143 -8.57 -3.01 2.64
N ARG A 144 -7.25 -3.18 2.80
CA ARG A 144 -6.64 -3.85 3.97
C ARG A 144 -6.36 -2.92 5.15
N ASP A 145 -5.78 -1.76 4.88
CA ASP A 145 -5.23 -0.83 5.89
C ASP A 145 -6.04 0.48 5.98
N GLY A 146 -6.98 0.73 5.07
CA GLY A 146 -7.71 2.01 4.96
C GLY A 146 -6.85 3.17 4.44
N VAL A 147 -5.68 2.88 3.83
CA VAL A 147 -4.73 3.91 3.35
C VAL A 147 -4.37 3.68 1.89
N LEU A 148 -4.43 4.74 1.09
CA LEU A 148 -4.00 4.72 -0.30
C LEU A 148 -2.51 4.39 -0.42
N CYS A 149 -2.18 3.43 -1.29
CA CYS A 149 -0.78 3.11 -1.58
C CYS A 149 -0.17 4.07 -2.59
N CYS A 150 1.16 4.19 -2.57
CA CYS A 150 1.91 5.02 -3.51
C CYS A 150 1.61 4.71 -4.99
N HIS A 151 1.20 3.49 -5.32
CA HIS A 151 0.84 3.09 -6.69
C HIS A 151 -0.43 3.79 -7.19
N ILE A 152 -1.49 3.84 -6.38
CA ILE A 152 -2.72 4.57 -6.73
C ILE A 152 -2.42 6.06 -6.81
N LEU A 153 -1.64 6.60 -5.86
CA LEU A 153 -1.23 8.00 -5.86
C LEU A 153 -0.40 8.36 -7.10
N ARG A 154 0.36 7.41 -7.66
CA ARG A 154 1.09 7.60 -8.91
C ARG A 154 0.17 7.63 -10.13
N VAL A 155 -0.89 6.83 -10.13
CA VAL A 155 -1.96 6.92 -11.14
C VAL A 155 -2.73 8.23 -11.01
N PHE A 156 -2.97 8.73 -9.80
CA PHE A 156 -3.59 10.04 -9.61
C PHE A 156 -2.79 11.16 -10.30
N ASP A 157 -1.45 11.14 -10.20
CA ASP A 157 -0.61 12.09 -10.93
C ASP A 157 -0.82 12.00 -12.45
N LYS A 158 -0.88 10.77 -13.00
CA LYS A 158 -1.09 10.52 -14.44
C LYS A 158 -2.46 11.00 -14.92
N LEU A 159 -3.49 10.80 -14.11
CA LEU A 159 -4.87 11.17 -14.40
C LEU A 159 -5.24 12.59 -13.94
N ALA A 160 -4.26 13.35 -13.44
CA ALA A 160 -4.44 14.69 -12.89
C ALA A 160 -5.49 14.78 -11.75
N VAL A 161 -5.69 13.69 -11.01
CA VAL A 161 -6.54 13.65 -9.81
C VAL A 161 -5.83 14.39 -8.67
N ARG A 162 -6.42 15.50 -8.21
CA ARG A 162 -5.79 16.38 -7.20
C ARG A 162 -6.28 16.15 -5.78
N LEU A 163 -7.46 15.57 -5.63
CA LEU A 163 -8.10 15.24 -4.36
C LEU A 163 -8.46 13.76 -4.37
N VAL A 164 -8.41 13.14 -3.19
CA VAL A 164 -8.87 11.77 -2.99
C VAL A 164 -10.38 11.73 -3.20
N PRO A 165 -10.90 10.88 -4.09
CA PRO A 165 -12.33 10.71 -4.29
C PRO A 165 -13.04 10.26 -3.01
N THR A 166 -14.31 10.62 -2.84
CA THR A 166 -15.04 10.36 -1.59
C THR A 166 -15.60 8.94 -1.47
N SER A 167 -15.65 8.21 -2.59
CA SER A 167 -16.13 6.82 -2.66
C SER A 167 -15.09 5.77 -2.29
N LEU A 168 -13.82 6.18 -2.09
CA LEU A 168 -12.74 5.35 -1.58
C LEU A 168 -12.82 5.25 -0.06
#